data_AF-A0A1G3TT45-F1
#
_entry.id   AF-A0A1G3TT45-F1
#
_cell.length_a   1.000
_cell.length_b   1.000
_cell.length_c   1.000
_cell.angle_alpha   90.00
_cell.angle_beta   90.00
_cell.angle_gamma   90.00
#
_symmetry.space_group_name_H-M   'P 1'
#
loop_
_entity.id
_entity.type
_entity.pdbx_description
1 polymer ?
#
loop_
_entity_poly.entity_id
_entity_poly.type
_entity_poly.pdbx_seq_one_letter_code
_entity_poly.pdbx_strand_id
1 'polypeptide(L)'
;MKKIKIIGALIFILSITLALLFNHTSKEIANYNSVVNTINEQKDFTQEISKNIFYIYKNQSNSTQTLDDSIKKFLQNMKNKEHYSQNSTQIIKLWNTFYLHVQHFRDQIKNKSIYSNILIEKSIKDIYNTNLELIIEFDSIITTKQKNFNNRQNIYRIVQYMLFGILVLLLLYIFTQIKIIMTFVQKFLSASKSIIKNSSIRELKPIEIDNTISDISQAKNNFNTLVIEINSSISYASNSIEHSCKSIEIVEQNIEDLVELIYTMNETARDKELRKKEDAVIQSLEELSTATRKLKNLKDDLDNLISHSIQTKLKNNN
;
A
#
# COMPACT_ATOMS: atom_id res chain seq x y z
N MET A 1 10.70 10.87 2.78
CA MET A 1 10.55 9.55 2.12
C MET A 1 10.52 8.35 3.08
N LYS A 2 11.24 8.35 4.22
CA LYS A 2 11.23 7.21 5.17
C LYS A 2 9.82 6.79 5.61
N LYS A 3 8.93 7.75 5.91
CA LYS A 3 7.53 7.49 6.29
C LYS A 3 6.75 6.73 5.21
N ILE A 4 6.85 7.12 3.94
CA ILE A 4 6.18 6.45 2.81
C ILE A 4 6.71 5.03 2.62
N LYS A 5 8.03 4.83 2.72
CA LYS A 5 8.65 3.49 2.63
C LYS A 5 8.14 2.56 3.76
N ILE A 6 8.08 3.07 4.99
CA ILE A 6 7.57 2.32 6.15
C ILE A 6 6.10 1.95 5.95
N ILE A 7 5.27 2.89 5.49
CA ILE A 7 3.84 2.65 5.28
C ILE A 7 3.62 1.66 4.12
N GLY A 8 4.41 1.74 3.05
CA GLY A 8 4.39 0.75 1.97
C GLY A 8 4.74 -0.66 2.47
N ALA A 9 5.80 -0.79 3.28
CA ALA A 9 6.16 -2.07 3.89
C ALA A 9 5.06 -2.60 4.83
N LEU A 10 4.43 -1.71 5.60
CA LEU A 10 3.31 -2.06 6.48
C LEU A 10 2.13 -2.62 5.67
N ILE A 11 1.73 -1.95 4.57
CA ILE A 11 0.65 -2.43 3.70
C ILE A 11 0.96 -3.82 3.14
N PHE A 12 2.21 -4.05 2.73
CA PHE A 12 2.63 -5.35 2.21
C PHE A 12 2.53 -6.46 3.26
N ILE A 13 3.05 -6.24 4.47
CA ILE A 13 2.96 -7.18 5.58
C ILE A 13 1.49 -7.47 5.95
N LEU A 14 0.67 -6.41 5.99
CA LEU A 14 -0.74 -6.51 6.35
C LEU A 14 -1.53 -7.30 5.30
N SER A 15 -1.20 -7.11 4.02
CA SER A 15 -1.78 -7.89 2.90
C SER A 15 -1.45 -9.38 3.01
N ILE A 16 -0.19 -9.72 3.28
CA ILE A 16 0.24 -11.12 3.48
C ILE A 16 -0.48 -11.74 4.68
N THR A 17 -0.53 -11.01 5.79
CA THR A 17 -1.19 -11.47 7.02
C THR A 17 -2.66 -11.75 6.77
N LEU A 18 -3.35 -10.87 6.03
CA LEU A 18 -4.76 -11.04 5.68
C LEU A 18 -4.97 -12.29 4.81
N ALA A 19 -4.09 -12.52 3.83
CA ALA A 19 -4.15 -13.70 2.97
C ALA A 19 -3.92 -15.01 3.74
N LEU A 20 -2.94 -15.02 4.66
CA LEU A 20 -2.69 -16.17 5.54
C LEU A 20 -3.87 -16.46 6.46
N LEU A 21 -4.44 -15.41 7.07
CA LEU A 21 -5.59 -15.55 7.94
C LEU A 21 -6.82 -16.05 7.17
N PHE A 22 -7.06 -15.54 5.96
CA PHE A 22 -8.13 -16.03 5.09
C PHE A 22 -7.96 -17.51 4.74
N ASN A 23 -6.75 -17.93 4.35
CA ASN A 23 -6.46 -19.33 4.06
C ASN A 23 -6.65 -20.23 5.28
N HIS A 24 -6.18 -19.79 6.45
CA HIS A 24 -6.37 -20.52 7.71
C HIS A 24 -7.86 -20.68 8.04
N THR A 25 -8.64 -19.60 7.95
CA THR A 25 -10.09 -19.63 8.14
C THR A 25 -10.78 -20.58 7.14
N SER A 26 -10.37 -20.58 5.88
CA SER A 26 -10.92 -21.47 4.86
C SER A 26 -10.65 -22.95 5.19
N LYS A 27 -9.46 -23.28 5.68
CA LYS A 27 -9.12 -24.64 6.12
C LYS A 27 -9.92 -25.07 7.35
N GLU A 28 -10.07 -24.17 8.33
CA GLU A 28 -10.91 -24.42 9.51
C GLU A 28 -12.37 -24.69 9.14
N ILE A 29 -12.95 -23.94 8.19
CA ILE A 29 -14.31 -24.16 7.69
C ILE A 29 -14.43 -25.56 7.06
N ALA A 30 -13.49 -25.94 6.20
CA ALA A 30 -13.49 -27.25 5.55
C ALA A 30 -13.40 -28.39 6.58
N ASN A 31 -12.50 -28.26 7.56
CA ASN A 31 -12.34 -29.22 8.64
C ASN A 31 -13.60 -29.35 9.49
N TYR A 32 -14.22 -28.22 9.88
CA TYR A 32 -15.47 -28.22 10.63
C TYR A 32 -16.60 -28.94 9.87
N ASN A 33 -16.77 -28.61 8.58
CA ASN A 33 -17.79 -29.25 7.74
C ASN A 33 -17.57 -30.76 7.62
N SER A 34 -16.31 -31.19 7.44
CA SER A 34 -15.97 -32.61 7.40
C SER A 34 -16.31 -33.30 8.72
N VAL A 35 -15.97 -32.70 9.86
CA VAL A 35 -16.25 -33.28 11.19
C VAL A 35 -17.75 -33.40 11.43
N VAL A 36 -18.52 -32.35 11.15
CA VAL A 36 -19.98 -32.36 11.34
C VAL A 36 -20.64 -33.37 10.41
N ASN A 37 -20.20 -33.47 9.16
CA ASN A 37 -20.71 -34.47 8.21
C ASN A 37 -20.47 -35.89 8.72
N THR A 38 -19.27 -36.21 9.20
CA THR A 38 -18.97 -37.53 9.78
C THR A 38 -19.85 -37.85 10.97
N ILE A 39 -20.17 -36.86 11.82
CA ILE A 39 -21.06 -37.06 12.98
C ILE A 39 -22.50 -37.32 12.54
N ASN A 40 -23.00 -36.57 11.54
CA ASN A 40 -24.33 -36.79 10.96
C ASN A 40 -24.43 -38.17 10.30
N GLU A 41 -23.43 -38.59 9.53
CA GLU A 41 -23.42 -39.93 8.92
C GLU A 41 -23.51 -41.04 9.96
N GLN A 42 -22.83 -40.91 11.11
CA GLN A 42 -22.97 -41.88 12.19
C GLN A 42 -24.37 -41.92 12.78
N LYS A 43 -24.99 -40.74 13.00
CA LYS A 43 -26.37 -40.63 13.45
C LYS A 43 -27.33 -41.32 12.47
N ASP A 44 -27.13 -41.11 11.17
CA ASP A 44 -27.96 -41.71 10.13
C ASP A 44 -27.82 -43.25 10.13
N PHE A 45 -26.62 -43.77 10.34
CA PHE A 45 -26.42 -45.23 10.45
C PHE A 45 -27.14 -45.84 11.66
N THR A 46 -27.17 -45.19 12.83
CA THR A 46 -27.91 -45.76 13.98
C THR A 46 -29.41 -45.82 13.70
N GLN A 47 -29.95 -44.78 13.04
CA GLN A 47 -31.34 -44.75 12.60
C GLN A 47 -31.64 -45.83 11.55
N GLU A 48 -30.75 -46.02 10.57
CA GLU A 48 -30.89 -47.03 9.53
C GLU A 48 -30.86 -48.45 10.14
N ILE A 49 -29.96 -48.69 11.10
CA ILE A 49 -29.90 -49.96 11.85
C ILE A 49 -31.22 -50.20 12.59
N SER A 50 -31.71 -49.23 13.37
CA SER A 50 -32.99 -49.36 14.08
C SER A 50 -34.17 -49.60 13.13
N LYS A 51 -34.21 -48.90 12.00
CA LYS A 51 -35.24 -49.06 10.97
C LYS A 51 -35.19 -50.48 10.38
N ASN A 52 -34.02 -50.94 9.97
CA ASN A 52 -33.84 -52.29 9.41
C ASN A 52 -34.27 -53.38 10.40
N ILE A 53 -33.94 -53.22 11.68
CA ILE A 53 -34.37 -54.14 12.75
C ILE A 53 -35.90 -54.20 12.86
N PHE A 54 -36.57 -53.05 12.84
CA PHE A 54 -38.03 -53.01 12.86
C PHE A 54 -38.66 -53.68 11.61
N TYR A 55 -38.07 -53.47 10.43
CA TYR A 55 -38.52 -54.12 9.19
C TYR A 55 -38.34 -55.64 9.23
N ILE A 56 -37.19 -56.13 9.70
CA ILE A 56 -36.90 -57.57 9.85
C ILE A 56 -37.89 -58.21 10.83
N TYR A 57 -38.19 -57.54 11.94
CA TYR A 57 -39.18 -58.03 12.90
C TYR A 57 -40.57 -58.19 12.29
N LYS A 58 -41.04 -57.18 11.53
CA LYS A 58 -42.35 -57.22 10.86
C LYS A 58 -42.40 -58.22 9.70
N ASN A 59 -41.29 -58.41 8.99
CA ASN A 59 -41.19 -59.26 7.81
C ASN A 59 -40.05 -60.28 7.99
N GLN A 60 -40.33 -61.36 8.72
CA GLN A 60 -39.34 -62.36 9.16
C GLN A 60 -38.62 -63.12 8.02
N SER A 61 -39.04 -62.96 6.77
CA SER A 61 -38.42 -63.56 5.57
C SER A 61 -37.42 -62.65 4.85
N ASN A 62 -37.22 -61.41 5.32
CA ASN A 62 -36.33 -60.45 4.66
C ASN A 62 -34.85 -60.70 4.99
N SER A 63 -33.99 -60.39 4.02
CA SER A 63 -32.53 -60.47 4.14
C SER A 63 -31.98 -59.51 5.21
N THR A 64 -30.98 -59.96 5.99
CA THR A 64 -30.24 -59.14 6.96
C THR A 64 -29.11 -58.32 6.33
N GLN A 65 -28.93 -58.41 5.01
CA GLN A 65 -27.78 -57.81 4.32
C GLN A 65 -27.70 -56.30 4.48
N THR A 66 -28.82 -55.58 4.41
CA THR A 66 -28.84 -54.11 4.61
C THR A 66 -28.48 -53.72 6.03
N LEU A 67 -28.92 -54.50 7.03
CA LEU A 67 -28.53 -54.30 8.43
C LEU A 67 -27.02 -54.48 8.63
N ASP A 68 -26.47 -55.56 8.07
CA ASP A 68 -25.04 -55.88 8.18
C ASP A 68 -24.18 -54.81 7.47
N ASP A 69 -24.64 -54.29 6.33
CA ASP A 69 -23.98 -53.19 5.61
C ASP A 69 -23.99 -51.88 6.40
N SER A 70 -25.11 -51.48 7.03
CA SER A 70 -25.17 -50.27 7.86
C SER A 70 -24.25 -50.39 9.09
N ILE A 71 -24.21 -51.56 9.74
CA ILE A 71 -23.28 -51.83 10.85
C ILE A 71 -21.82 -51.72 10.38
N LYS A 72 -21.50 -52.30 9.23
CA LYS A 72 -20.14 -52.25 8.66
C LYS A 72 -19.71 -50.83 8.36
N LYS A 73 -20.59 -50.02 7.75
CA LYS A 73 -20.32 -48.59 7.46
C LYS A 73 -20.13 -47.78 8.75
N PHE A 74 -20.97 -47.99 9.76
CA PHE A 74 -20.79 -47.36 11.07
C PHE A 74 -19.41 -47.63 11.66
N LEU A 75 -19.01 -48.92 11.70
CA LEU A 75 -17.72 -49.35 12.26
C LEU A 75 -16.52 -48.81 11.47
N GLN A 76 -16.64 -48.70 10.14
CA GLN A 76 -15.60 -48.10 9.30
C GLN A 76 -15.43 -46.62 9.62
N ASN A 77 -16.52 -45.85 9.70
CA ASN A 77 -16.46 -44.43 10.05
C ASN A 77 -15.96 -44.21 11.50
N MET A 78 -16.20 -45.16 12.42
CA MET A 78 -15.74 -45.06 13.81
C MET A 78 -14.24 -45.35 13.97
N LYS A 79 -13.63 -46.14 13.05
CA LYS A 79 -12.19 -46.42 13.06
C LYS A 79 -11.32 -45.19 12.77
N ASN A 80 -11.89 -44.17 12.12
CA ASN A 80 -11.26 -42.86 11.94
C ASN A 80 -11.35 -42.04 13.25
N LYS A 81 -10.56 -42.49 14.25
CA LYS A 81 -10.62 -42.03 15.65
C LYS A 81 -10.26 -40.57 15.88
N GLU A 82 -9.64 -39.88 14.93
CA GLU A 82 -9.15 -38.50 15.12
C GLU A 82 -10.28 -37.48 15.34
N HIS A 83 -11.50 -37.74 14.83
CA HIS A 83 -12.59 -36.78 14.90
C HIS A 83 -13.41 -36.82 16.22
N TYR A 84 -13.22 -37.86 17.04
CA TYR A 84 -14.05 -38.14 18.21
C TYR A 84 -13.40 -37.75 19.55
N SER A 85 -12.19 -37.18 19.58
CA SER A 85 -11.47 -37.02 20.84
C SER A 85 -12.17 -36.10 21.87
N GLN A 86 -12.13 -36.58 23.13
CA GLN A 86 -12.63 -36.04 24.41
C GLN A 86 -14.15 -35.99 24.66
N ASN A 87 -15.00 -35.67 23.68
CA ASN A 87 -16.46 -35.62 23.91
C ASN A 87 -17.20 -36.93 23.58
N SER A 88 -16.49 -37.99 23.15
CA SER A 88 -17.11 -39.22 22.63
C SER A 88 -17.26 -40.36 23.62
N THR A 89 -16.87 -40.23 24.89
CA THR A 89 -16.97 -41.34 25.85
C THR A 89 -18.41 -41.80 26.04
N GLN A 90 -19.36 -40.85 26.07
CA GLN A 90 -20.78 -41.15 26.15
C GLN A 90 -21.32 -41.79 24.87
N ILE A 91 -20.98 -41.27 23.68
CA ILE A 91 -21.35 -41.90 22.39
C ILE A 91 -20.81 -43.32 22.30
N ILE A 92 -19.54 -43.54 22.66
CA ILE A 92 -18.93 -44.88 22.61
C ILE A 92 -19.68 -45.84 23.55
N LYS A 93 -20.01 -45.38 24.76
CA LYS A 93 -20.77 -46.18 25.72
C LYS A 93 -22.17 -46.51 25.19
N LEU A 94 -22.92 -45.50 24.73
CA LEU A 94 -24.25 -45.67 24.16
C LEU A 94 -24.23 -46.56 22.91
N TRP A 95 -23.22 -46.41 22.05
CA TRP A 95 -23.03 -47.25 20.88
C TRP A 95 -22.78 -48.72 21.28
N ASN A 96 -21.91 -48.97 22.25
CA ASN A 96 -21.64 -50.34 22.70
C ASN A 96 -22.91 -50.99 23.27
N THR A 97 -23.70 -50.25 24.05
CA THR A 97 -25.00 -50.71 24.54
C THR A 97 -25.98 -50.97 23.41
N PHE A 98 -26.12 -50.03 22.47
CA PHE A 98 -26.96 -50.18 21.28
C PHE A 98 -26.57 -51.40 20.46
N TYR A 99 -25.29 -51.55 20.14
CA TYR A 99 -24.75 -52.68 19.38
C TYR A 99 -24.99 -54.02 20.08
N LEU A 100 -24.85 -54.07 21.42
CA LEU A 100 -25.18 -55.26 22.19
C LEU A 100 -26.65 -55.64 22.04
N HIS A 101 -27.57 -54.68 22.14
CA HIS A 101 -28.99 -54.93 21.90
C HIS A 101 -29.28 -55.42 20.48
N VAL A 102 -28.58 -54.85 19.47
CA VAL A 102 -28.66 -55.30 18.08
C VAL A 102 -28.20 -56.76 17.92
N GLN A 103 -27.10 -57.16 18.56
CA GLN A 103 -26.64 -58.55 18.50
C GLN A 103 -27.61 -59.51 19.19
N HIS A 104 -28.13 -59.15 20.37
CA HIS A 104 -29.14 -59.96 21.05
C HIS A 104 -30.39 -60.18 20.19
N PHE A 105 -30.86 -59.14 19.51
CA PHE A 105 -31.97 -59.26 18.55
C PHE A 105 -31.65 -60.24 17.42
N ARG A 106 -30.45 -60.17 16.83
CA ARG A 106 -30.02 -61.09 15.75
C ARG A 106 -30.01 -62.55 16.21
N ASP A 107 -29.54 -62.81 17.42
CA ASP A 107 -29.47 -64.16 17.98
C ASP A 107 -30.88 -64.72 18.29
N GLN A 108 -31.76 -63.88 18.83
CA GLN A 108 -33.15 -64.25 19.15
C GLN A 108 -33.98 -64.55 17.90
N ILE A 109 -33.74 -63.88 16.77
CA ILE A 109 -34.44 -64.18 15.51
C ILE A 109 -34.02 -65.52 14.90
N LYS A 110 -32.76 -65.94 15.09
CA LYS A 110 -32.25 -67.22 14.59
C LYS A 110 -32.77 -68.42 15.41
N ASN A 111 -32.92 -68.26 16.72
CA ASN A 111 -33.33 -69.31 17.65
C ASN A 111 -34.80 -69.17 18.04
N LYS A 112 -35.72 -69.63 17.18
CA LYS A 112 -37.17 -69.57 17.45
C LYS A 112 -37.56 -70.50 18.60
N SER A 113 -38.16 -69.95 19.65
CA SER A 113 -38.72 -70.70 20.79
C SER A 113 -40.13 -70.18 21.12
N ILE A 114 -40.88 -70.89 21.98
CA ILE A 114 -42.26 -70.53 22.34
C ILE A 114 -42.34 -69.13 23.02
N TYR A 115 -41.25 -68.66 23.64
CA TYR A 115 -41.17 -67.34 24.29
C TYR A 115 -40.44 -66.28 23.46
N SER A 116 -40.06 -66.59 22.22
CA SER A 116 -39.20 -65.70 21.42
C SER A 116 -39.84 -64.35 21.11
N ASN A 117 -41.16 -64.27 20.94
CA ASN A 117 -41.82 -63.00 20.59
C ASN A 117 -41.71 -61.94 21.69
N ILE A 118 -41.88 -62.31 22.96
CA ILE A 118 -41.80 -61.37 24.09
C ILE A 118 -40.36 -60.85 24.25
N LEU A 119 -39.37 -61.73 24.07
CA LEU A 119 -37.95 -61.36 24.15
C LEU A 119 -37.54 -60.44 22.98
N ILE A 120 -38.01 -60.73 21.77
CA ILE A 120 -37.75 -59.92 20.58
C ILE A 120 -38.40 -58.53 20.70
N GLU A 121 -39.65 -58.44 21.16
CA GLU A 121 -40.31 -57.15 21.41
C GLU A 121 -39.56 -56.29 22.42
N LYS A 122 -39.09 -56.90 23.51
CA LYS A 122 -38.26 -56.22 24.50
C LYS A 122 -36.97 -55.69 23.85
N SER A 123 -36.25 -56.52 23.09
CA SER A 123 -35.03 -56.10 22.41
C SER A 123 -35.26 -54.97 21.42
N ILE A 124 -36.37 -54.97 20.67
CA ILE A 124 -36.72 -53.87 19.76
C ILE A 124 -36.97 -52.57 20.53
N LYS A 125 -37.68 -52.64 21.66
CA LYS A 125 -37.93 -51.48 22.52
C LYS A 125 -36.64 -50.91 23.10
N ASP A 126 -35.73 -51.78 23.55
CA ASP A 126 -34.42 -51.38 24.06
C ASP A 126 -33.59 -50.70 22.95
N ILE A 127 -33.54 -51.28 21.75
CA ILE A 127 -32.88 -50.70 20.55
C ILE A 127 -33.46 -49.32 20.22
N TYR A 128 -34.78 -49.18 20.22
CA TYR A 128 -35.45 -47.91 19.94
C TYR A 128 -35.07 -46.83 20.96
N ASN A 129 -35.14 -47.16 22.25
CA ASN A 129 -34.83 -46.22 23.32
C ASN A 129 -33.35 -45.80 23.29
N THR A 130 -32.42 -46.75 23.14
CA THR A 130 -30.99 -46.42 23.06
C THR A 130 -30.65 -45.63 21.79
N ASN A 131 -31.35 -45.86 20.67
CA ASN A 131 -31.18 -45.04 19.46
C ASN A 131 -31.64 -43.60 19.67
N LEU A 132 -32.75 -43.38 20.39
CA LEU A 132 -33.19 -42.02 20.75
C LEU A 132 -32.15 -41.30 21.61
N GLU A 133 -31.58 -41.99 22.60
CA GLU A 133 -30.49 -41.44 23.43
C GLU A 133 -29.25 -41.09 22.58
N LEU A 134 -28.87 -41.96 21.64
CA LEU A 134 -27.77 -41.70 20.69
C LEU A 134 -28.03 -40.46 19.84
N ILE A 135 -29.24 -40.31 19.29
CA ILE A 135 -29.62 -39.16 18.48
C ILE A 135 -29.48 -37.85 19.28
N ILE A 136 -29.99 -37.83 20.51
CA ILE A 136 -29.91 -36.66 21.39
C ILE A 136 -28.44 -36.30 21.68
N GLU A 137 -27.60 -37.30 21.94
CA GLU A 137 -26.18 -37.08 22.21
C GLU A 137 -25.42 -36.57 20.96
N PHE A 138 -25.71 -37.14 19.77
CA PHE A 138 -25.17 -36.64 18.50
C PHE A 138 -25.55 -35.17 18.26
N ASP A 139 -26.82 -34.82 18.47
CA ASP A 139 -27.31 -33.44 18.28
C ASP A 139 -26.68 -32.46 19.29
N SER A 140 -26.47 -32.90 20.54
CA SER A 140 -25.77 -32.13 21.57
C SER A 140 -24.32 -31.82 21.16
N ILE A 141 -23.61 -32.80 20.61
CA ILE A 141 -22.22 -32.62 20.14
C ILE A 141 -22.16 -31.71 18.92
N ILE A 142 -23.06 -31.88 17.96
CA ILE A 142 -23.15 -31.00 16.77
C ILE A 142 -23.40 -29.56 17.22
N THR A 143 -24.37 -29.35 18.11
CA THR A 143 -24.71 -28.01 18.64
C THR A 143 -23.53 -27.39 19.37
N THR A 144 -22.83 -28.16 20.21
CA THR A 144 -21.65 -27.69 20.94
C THR A 144 -20.51 -27.31 19.98
N LYS A 145 -20.23 -28.16 18.99
CA LYS A 145 -19.21 -27.86 17.96
C LYS A 145 -19.60 -26.64 17.13
N GLN A 146 -20.88 -26.50 16.75
CA GLN A 146 -21.39 -25.35 16.01
C GLN A 146 -21.24 -24.06 16.80
N LYS A 147 -21.59 -24.05 18.09
CA LYS A 147 -21.42 -22.88 18.96
C LYS A 147 -19.95 -22.47 19.07
N ASN A 148 -19.06 -23.44 19.31
CA ASN A 148 -17.62 -23.19 19.42
C ASN A 148 -17.03 -22.68 18.10
N PHE A 149 -17.43 -23.27 16.98
CA PHE A 149 -17.02 -22.85 15.64
C PHE A 149 -17.50 -21.44 15.32
N ASN A 150 -18.79 -21.15 15.52
CA ASN A 150 -19.38 -19.83 15.26
C ASN A 150 -18.70 -18.73 16.09
N ASN A 151 -18.41 -19.00 17.36
CA ASN A 151 -17.71 -18.03 18.23
C ASN A 151 -16.30 -17.72 17.69
N ARG A 152 -15.51 -18.74 17.35
CA ARG A 152 -14.17 -18.56 16.78
C ARG A 152 -14.23 -17.87 15.42
N GLN A 153 -15.15 -18.29 14.56
CA GLN A 153 -15.34 -17.73 13.23
C GLN A 153 -15.73 -16.26 13.26
N ASN A 154 -16.59 -15.87 14.22
CA ASN A 154 -16.96 -14.47 14.38
C ASN A 154 -15.75 -13.60 14.80
N ILE A 155 -14.88 -14.11 15.67
CA ILE A 155 -13.62 -13.43 16.05
C ILE A 155 -12.75 -13.23 14.80
N TYR A 156 -12.51 -14.29 14.01
CA TYR A 156 -11.70 -14.16 12.79
C TYR A 156 -12.29 -13.17 11.80
N ARG A 157 -13.61 -13.20 11.59
CA ARG A 157 -14.32 -12.27 10.70
C ARG A 157 -14.16 -10.81 11.15
N ILE A 158 -14.31 -10.54 12.46
CA ILE A 158 -14.12 -9.19 13.01
C ILE A 158 -12.68 -8.73 12.78
N VAL A 159 -11.69 -9.58 13.07
CA VAL A 159 -10.27 -9.25 12.86
C VAL A 159 -9.98 -8.99 11.38
N GLN A 160 -10.50 -9.80 10.46
CA GLN A 160 -10.36 -9.59 9.01
C GLN A 160 -10.90 -8.23 8.58
N TYR A 161 -12.12 -7.88 9.00
CA TYR A 161 -12.71 -6.60 8.63
C TYR A 161 -11.96 -5.41 9.23
N MET A 162 -11.49 -5.52 10.47
CA MET A 162 -10.66 -4.48 11.10
C MET A 162 -9.34 -4.28 10.34
N LEU A 163 -8.64 -5.37 10.04
CA LEU A 163 -7.39 -5.32 9.27
C LEU A 163 -7.62 -4.76 7.87
N PHE A 164 -8.68 -5.18 7.19
CA PHE A 164 -9.04 -4.66 5.87
C PHE A 164 -9.37 -3.15 5.92
N GLY A 165 -10.13 -2.70 6.92
CA GLY A 165 -10.42 -1.27 7.12
C GLY A 165 -9.16 -0.44 7.32
N ILE A 166 -8.22 -0.93 8.15
CA ILE A 166 -6.91 -0.30 8.35
C ILE A 166 -6.13 -0.24 7.02
N LEU A 167 -6.13 -1.32 6.24
CA LEU A 167 -5.46 -1.37 4.94
C LEU A 167 -5.99 -0.31 3.98
N VAL A 168 -7.31 -0.16 3.89
CA VAL A 168 -7.96 0.86 3.04
C VAL A 168 -7.56 2.27 3.49
N LEU A 169 -7.55 2.55 4.79
CA LEU A 169 -7.12 3.86 5.31
C LEU A 169 -5.65 4.16 4.97
N LEU A 170 -4.77 3.17 5.07
CA LEU A 170 -3.36 3.31 4.68
C LEU A 170 -3.18 3.58 3.18
N LEU A 171 -3.97 2.91 2.33
CA LEU A 171 -3.97 3.15 0.89
C LEU A 171 -4.43 4.58 0.56
N LEU A 172 -5.51 5.06 1.17
CA LEU A 172 -5.99 6.44 1.01
C LEU A 172 -4.93 7.46 1.45
N TYR A 173 -4.22 7.16 2.53
CA TYR A 173 -3.11 7.99 2.99
C TYR A 173 -1.99 8.03 1.94
N ILE A 174 -1.52 6.89 1.43
CA ILE A 174 -0.48 6.85 0.37
C ILE A 174 -0.95 7.63 -0.86
N PHE A 175 -2.20 7.47 -1.27
CA PHE A 175 -2.75 8.17 -2.43
C PHE A 175 -2.65 9.69 -2.28
N THR A 176 -2.98 10.20 -1.08
CA THR A 176 -2.83 11.62 -0.74
C THR A 176 -1.37 12.07 -0.81
N GLN A 177 -0.44 11.27 -0.30
CA GLN A 177 1.00 11.57 -0.37
C GLN A 177 1.51 11.60 -1.82
N ILE A 178 1.07 10.66 -2.67
CA ILE A 178 1.43 10.62 -4.10
C ILE A 178 0.93 11.88 -4.81
N LYS A 179 -0.29 12.34 -4.53
CA LYS A 179 -0.85 13.56 -5.12
C LYS A 179 0.00 14.80 -4.80
N ILE A 180 0.51 14.90 -3.56
CA ILE A 180 1.40 15.98 -3.13
C ILE A 180 2.72 15.92 -3.92
N ILE A 181 3.34 14.74 -4.03
CA ILE A 181 4.57 14.54 -4.80
C ILE A 181 4.36 14.90 -6.27
N MET A 182 3.25 14.47 -6.88
CA MET A 182 2.93 14.76 -8.27
C MET A 182 2.81 16.26 -8.53
N THR A 183 2.12 16.97 -7.64
CA THR A 183 1.98 18.44 -7.72
C THR A 183 3.34 19.13 -7.65
N PHE A 184 4.22 18.67 -6.75
CA PHE A 184 5.58 19.19 -6.66
C PHE A 184 6.37 18.94 -7.95
N VAL A 185 6.40 17.71 -8.46
CA VAL A 185 7.13 17.37 -9.68
C VAL A 185 6.63 18.17 -10.88
N GLN A 186 5.31 18.34 -11.02
CA GLN A 186 4.73 19.14 -12.10
C GLN A 186 5.16 20.61 -12.02
N LYS A 187 5.08 21.23 -10.85
CA LYS A 187 5.52 22.62 -10.64
C LYS A 187 7.03 22.77 -10.85
N PHE A 188 7.82 21.82 -10.35
CA PHE A 188 9.27 21.77 -10.57
C PHE A 188 9.60 21.69 -12.06
N LEU A 189 9.05 20.72 -12.78
CA LEU A 189 9.28 20.57 -14.22
C LEU A 189 8.82 21.78 -15.01
N SER A 190 7.68 22.39 -14.65
CA SER A 190 7.19 23.60 -15.30
C SER A 190 8.13 24.77 -15.07
N ALA A 191 8.58 24.98 -13.83
CA ALA A 191 9.55 26.02 -13.49
C ALA A 191 10.86 25.78 -14.25
N SER A 192 11.47 24.59 -14.12
CA SER A 192 12.71 24.25 -14.84
C SER A 192 12.58 24.41 -16.35
N LYS A 193 11.47 23.98 -16.96
CA LYS A 193 11.23 24.16 -18.39
C LYS A 193 11.10 25.63 -18.76
N SER A 194 10.50 26.45 -17.91
CA SER A 194 10.45 27.90 -18.12
C SER A 194 11.86 28.50 -18.14
N ILE A 195 12.74 28.09 -17.23
CA ILE A 195 14.14 28.55 -17.18
C ILE A 195 14.90 28.13 -18.45
N ILE A 196 14.71 26.89 -18.91
CA ILE A 196 15.49 26.34 -20.03
C ILE A 196 14.95 26.81 -21.39
N LYS A 197 13.63 26.85 -21.57
CA LYS A 197 12.99 27.07 -22.87
C LYS A 197 12.83 28.55 -23.21
N ASN A 198 12.51 29.37 -22.21
CA ASN A 198 12.54 30.81 -22.40
C ASN A 198 14.00 31.17 -22.14
N SER A 199 14.78 31.44 -23.18
CA SER A 199 16.17 31.92 -23.13
C SER A 199 16.35 33.26 -22.38
N SER A 200 15.33 33.68 -21.63
CA SER A 200 15.25 34.83 -20.77
C SER A 200 15.30 34.38 -19.31
N ILE A 201 16.33 34.84 -18.59
CA ILE A 201 16.53 34.57 -17.16
C ILE A 201 15.88 35.67 -16.29
N ARG A 202 14.91 36.40 -16.85
CA ARG A 202 14.31 37.54 -16.14
C ARG A 202 13.40 37.07 -15.01
N GLU A 203 13.71 37.52 -13.80
CA GLU A 203 12.89 37.37 -12.59
C GLU A 203 12.38 35.94 -12.41
N LEU A 204 13.31 35.00 -12.37
CA LEU A 204 12.99 33.61 -12.10
C LEU A 204 12.17 33.52 -10.83
N LYS A 205 10.98 32.93 -10.93
CA LYS A 205 10.04 32.85 -9.80
C LYS A 205 10.29 31.58 -8.98
N PRO A 206 10.41 31.71 -7.65
CA PRO A 206 10.42 30.57 -6.75
C PRO A 206 9.16 29.71 -6.91
N ILE A 207 9.28 28.42 -6.61
CA ILE A 207 8.14 27.52 -6.56
C ILE A 207 7.45 27.68 -5.21
N GLU A 208 6.17 28.04 -5.25
CA GLU A 208 5.30 28.09 -4.07
C GLU A 208 4.46 26.82 -3.94
N ILE A 209 4.77 26.05 -2.90
CA ILE A 209 3.98 24.90 -2.47
C ILE A 209 3.99 24.84 -0.94
N ASP A 210 2.79 24.78 -0.38
CA ASP A 210 2.56 24.41 1.01
C ASP A 210 2.75 22.91 1.16
N ASN A 211 3.87 22.50 1.75
CA ASN A 211 4.21 21.10 1.87
C ASN A 211 4.68 20.73 3.27
N THR A 212 4.06 19.68 3.81
CA THR A 212 4.38 19.07 5.11
C THR A 212 5.46 17.98 4.99
N ILE A 213 5.81 17.55 3.77
CA ILE A 213 6.80 16.50 3.53
C ILE A 213 8.21 17.12 3.52
N SER A 214 9.01 16.78 4.53
CA SER A 214 10.37 17.30 4.73
C SER A 214 11.25 17.25 3.46
N ASP A 215 11.37 16.08 2.82
CA ASP A 215 12.21 15.92 1.62
C ASP A 215 11.78 16.84 0.47
N ILE A 216 10.47 17.06 0.30
CA ILE A 216 9.95 17.97 -0.73
C ILE A 216 10.20 19.42 -0.33
N SER A 217 10.03 19.74 0.96
CA SER A 217 10.35 21.08 1.49
C SER A 217 11.83 21.42 1.27
N GLN A 218 12.73 20.47 1.52
CA GLN A 218 14.16 20.64 1.28
C GLN A 218 14.46 20.81 -0.21
N ALA A 219 13.89 19.98 -1.08
CA ALA A 219 14.09 20.10 -2.53
C ALA A 219 13.54 21.44 -3.07
N LYS A 220 12.38 21.88 -2.58
CA LYS A 220 11.80 23.20 -2.87
C LYS A 220 12.76 24.31 -2.43
N ASN A 221 13.25 24.27 -1.20
CA ASN A 221 14.13 25.30 -0.66
C ASN A 221 15.44 25.37 -1.47
N ASN A 222 16.07 24.23 -1.76
CA ASN A 222 17.29 24.19 -2.56
C ASN A 222 17.08 24.78 -3.96
N PHE A 223 15.96 24.44 -4.62
CA PHE A 223 15.62 25.01 -5.92
C PHE A 223 15.38 26.51 -5.84
N ASN A 224 14.62 26.97 -4.84
CA ASN A 224 14.30 28.38 -4.65
C ASN A 224 15.56 29.19 -4.30
N THR A 225 16.48 28.65 -3.50
CA THR A 225 17.79 29.27 -3.25
C THR A 225 18.57 29.43 -4.54
N LEU A 226 18.65 28.40 -5.39
CA LEU A 226 19.32 28.49 -6.68
C LEU A 226 18.69 29.57 -7.58
N VAL A 227 17.36 29.65 -7.61
CA VAL A 227 16.63 30.70 -8.34
C VAL A 227 16.97 32.11 -7.83
N ILE A 228 17.02 32.29 -6.51
CA ILE A 228 17.38 33.57 -5.88
C ILE A 228 18.83 33.95 -6.19
N GLU A 229 19.76 33.00 -6.08
CA GLU A 229 21.19 33.23 -6.37
C GLU A 229 21.43 33.63 -7.83
N ILE A 230 20.71 33.02 -8.78
CA ILE A 230 20.75 33.41 -10.18
C ILE A 230 20.26 34.86 -10.36
N ASN A 231 19.09 35.19 -9.82
CA ASN A 231 18.54 36.54 -9.92
C ASN A 231 19.47 37.59 -9.29
N SER A 232 20.03 37.29 -8.11
CA SER A 232 20.98 38.16 -7.41
C SER A 232 22.26 38.34 -8.21
N SER A 233 22.81 37.26 -8.78
CA SER A 233 24.03 37.32 -9.60
C SER A 233 23.83 38.19 -10.85
N ILE A 234 22.69 38.08 -11.52
CA ILE A 234 22.34 38.94 -12.66
C ILE A 234 22.23 40.40 -12.24
N SER A 235 21.56 40.68 -11.12
CA SER A 235 21.43 42.03 -10.58
C SER A 235 22.80 42.63 -10.22
N TYR A 236 23.66 41.87 -9.54
CA TYR A 236 25.01 42.31 -9.21
C TYR A 236 25.87 42.54 -10.44
N ALA A 237 25.81 41.66 -11.45
CA ALA A 237 26.52 41.85 -12.71
C ALA A 237 26.07 43.13 -13.43
N SER A 238 24.76 43.35 -13.56
CA SER A 238 24.20 44.56 -14.17
C SER A 238 24.64 45.82 -13.44
N ASN A 239 24.50 45.85 -12.11
CA ASN A 239 24.90 46.99 -11.29
C ASN A 239 26.43 47.23 -11.36
N SER A 240 27.23 46.17 -11.34
CA SER A 240 28.69 46.28 -11.44
C SER A 240 29.12 46.86 -12.79
N ILE A 241 28.52 46.42 -13.90
CA ILE A 241 28.82 46.97 -15.23
C ILE A 241 28.44 48.46 -15.29
N GLU A 242 27.30 48.83 -14.73
CA GLU A 242 26.87 50.24 -14.68
C GLU A 242 27.82 51.10 -13.83
N HIS A 243 28.23 50.61 -12.65
CA HIS A 243 29.21 51.31 -11.82
C HIS A 243 30.56 51.43 -12.53
N SER A 244 31.03 50.38 -13.22
CA SER A 244 32.26 50.45 -14.00
C SER A 244 32.17 51.47 -15.13
N CYS A 245 31.04 51.56 -15.85
CA CYS A 245 30.84 52.59 -16.87
C CYS A 245 30.92 54.00 -16.29
N LYS A 246 30.20 54.26 -15.19
CA LYS A 246 30.21 55.59 -14.53
C LYS A 246 31.59 55.96 -14.00
N SER A 247 32.30 55.02 -13.38
CA SER A 247 33.65 55.25 -12.88
C SER A 247 34.63 55.59 -14.00
N ILE A 248 34.48 54.94 -15.16
CA ILE A 248 35.29 55.28 -16.33
C ILE A 248 34.96 56.68 -16.83
N GLU A 249 33.69 57.05 -16.97
CA GLU A 249 33.28 58.39 -17.39
C GLU A 249 33.86 59.49 -16.45
N ILE A 250 33.92 59.23 -15.13
CA ILE A 250 34.57 60.12 -14.16
C ILE A 250 36.09 60.22 -14.40
N VAL A 251 36.75 59.10 -14.72
CA VAL A 251 38.19 59.09 -15.02
C VAL A 251 38.48 59.83 -16.33
N GLU A 252 37.66 59.65 -17.37
CA GLU A 252 37.74 60.42 -18.62
C GLU A 252 37.68 61.92 -18.33
N GLN A 253 36.67 62.37 -17.56
CA GLN A 253 36.53 63.78 -17.18
C GLN A 253 37.75 64.31 -16.41
N ASN A 254 38.24 63.57 -15.40
CA ASN A 254 39.40 64.00 -14.62
C ASN A 254 40.67 64.12 -15.48
N ILE A 255 40.82 63.26 -16.50
CA ILE A 255 41.94 63.33 -17.44
C ILE A 255 41.79 64.53 -18.37
N GLU A 256 40.59 64.81 -18.88
CA GLU A 256 40.31 66.01 -19.68
C GLU A 256 40.58 67.30 -18.90
N ASP A 257 40.10 67.40 -17.65
CA ASP A 257 40.35 68.54 -16.76
C ASP A 257 41.87 68.71 -16.49
N LEU A 258 42.61 67.62 -16.32
CA LEU A 258 44.06 67.63 -16.15
C LEU A 258 44.78 68.15 -17.41
N VAL A 259 44.34 67.72 -18.59
CA VAL A 259 44.88 68.20 -19.87
C VAL A 259 44.64 69.70 -20.02
N GLU A 260 43.43 70.18 -19.72
CA GLU A 260 43.10 71.61 -19.73
C GLU A 260 43.96 72.41 -18.73
N LEU A 261 44.16 71.89 -17.51
CA LEU A 261 45.04 72.49 -16.51
C LEU A 261 46.49 72.57 -17.00
N ILE A 262 47.01 71.52 -17.65
CA ILE A 262 48.36 71.51 -18.24
C ILE A 262 48.50 72.60 -19.30
N TYR A 263 47.49 72.80 -20.15
CA TYR A 263 47.51 73.86 -21.17
C TYR A 263 47.45 75.26 -20.57
N THR A 264 46.64 75.48 -19.53
CA THR A 264 46.53 76.78 -18.86
C THR A 264 47.76 77.14 -18.03
N MET A 265 48.48 76.16 -17.48
CA MET A 265 49.69 76.40 -16.69
C MET A 265 50.96 76.62 -17.53
N ASN A 266 50.98 76.24 -18.82
CA ASN A 266 52.22 76.17 -19.61
C ASN A 266 52.25 77.11 -20.84
N GLU A 267 51.80 78.36 -20.69
CA GLU A 267 51.70 79.35 -21.79
C GLU A 267 53.04 79.73 -22.48
N THR A 268 54.22 79.37 -21.95
CA THR A 268 55.50 79.96 -22.43
C THR A 268 56.61 79.00 -22.90
N ALA A 269 56.46 77.67 -22.85
CA ALA A 269 57.44 76.78 -23.50
C ALA A 269 56.83 75.44 -23.95
N ARG A 270 56.52 75.32 -25.25
CA ARG A 270 56.11 74.06 -25.89
C ARG A 270 57.31 73.13 -26.08
N ASP A 271 57.68 72.41 -25.02
CA ASP A 271 58.75 71.41 -25.03
C ASP A 271 58.30 70.09 -25.73
N LYS A 272 59.24 69.41 -26.37
CA LYS A 272 59.04 68.12 -27.08
C LYS A 272 58.58 67.00 -26.12
N GLU A 273 58.92 67.09 -24.85
CA GLU A 273 58.49 66.15 -23.81
C GLU A 273 57.00 66.29 -23.45
N LEU A 274 56.47 67.51 -23.48
CA LEU A 274 55.05 67.77 -23.21
C LEU A 274 54.15 67.11 -24.26
N ARG A 275 54.52 67.22 -25.54
CA ARG A 275 53.81 66.57 -26.66
C ARG A 275 53.78 65.04 -26.52
N LYS A 276 54.88 64.43 -26.05
CA LYS A 276 54.90 62.97 -25.80
C LYS A 276 53.97 62.55 -24.66
N LYS A 277 53.84 63.39 -23.62
CA LYS A 277 52.91 63.14 -22.50
C LYS A 277 51.47 63.36 -22.93
N GLU A 278 51.20 64.36 -23.76
CA GLU A 278 49.92 64.59 -24.42
C GLU A 278 49.51 63.40 -25.28
N ASP A 279 50.38 62.91 -26.17
CA ASP A 279 50.12 61.71 -26.98
C ASP A 279 49.79 60.48 -26.12
N ALA A 280 50.50 60.30 -25.00
CA ALA A 280 50.24 59.19 -24.07
C ALA A 280 48.91 59.33 -23.31
N VAL A 281 48.49 60.55 -22.98
CA VAL A 281 47.20 60.83 -22.35
C VAL A 281 46.05 60.64 -23.33
N ILE A 282 46.20 61.11 -24.57
CA ILE A 282 45.23 60.89 -25.65
C ILE A 282 45.06 59.39 -25.91
N GLN A 283 46.16 58.64 -25.99
CA GLN A 283 46.10 57.18 -26.13
C GLN A 283 45.36 56.52 -24.95
N SER A 284 45.59 56.99 -23.72
CA SER A 284 44.90 56.48 -22.54
C SER A 284 43.38 56.77 -22.58
N LEU A 285 42.98 57.95 -23.08
CA LEU A 285 41.57 58.30 -23.30
C LEU A 285 40.93 57.43 -24.39
N GLU A 286 41.63 57.15 -25.49
CA GLU A 286 41.13 56.25 -26.55
C GLU A 286 40.96 54.80 -26.06
N GLU A 287 41.90 54.31 -25.26
CA GLU A 287 41.83 52.99 -24.62
C GLU A 287 40.66 52.92 -23.63
N LEU A 288 40.44 53.98 -22.85
CA LEU A 288 39.38 54.10 -21.87
C LEU A 288 37.99 54.17 -22.53
N SER A 289 37.84 54.99 -23.58
CA SER A 289 36.64 55.07 -24.41
C SER A 289 36.31 53.70 -25.06
N THR A 290 37.35 52.99 -25.51
CA THR A 290 37.20 51.63 -26.04
C THR A 290 36.71 50.64 -24.97
N ALA A 291 37.22 50.73 -23.74
CA ALA A 291 36.77 49.92 -22.62
C ALA A 291 35.31 50.23 -22.22
N THR A 292 34.93 51.51 -22.17
CA THR A 292 33.55 51.96 -21.94
C THR A 292 32.59 51.36 -22.95
N ARG A 293 32.94 51.41 -24.24
CA ARG A 293 32.13 50.83 -25.32
C ARG A 293 31.98 49.31 -25.16
N LYS A 294 33.05 48.61 -24.80
CA LYS A 294 32.99 47.15 -24.53
C LYS A 294 32.08 46.82 -23.35
N LEU A 295 32.10 47.62 -22.28
CA LEU A 295 31.23 47.43 -21.11
C LEU A 295 29.77 47.74 -21.44
N LYS A 296 29.49 48.78 -22.23
CA LYS A 296 28.14 49.09 -22.73
C LYS A 296 27.59 47.95 -23.58
N ASN A 297 28.39 47.41 -24.51
CA ASN A 297 28.01 46.24 -25.29
C ASN A 297 27.75 45.01 -24.40
N LEU A 298 28.57 44.79 -23.37
CA LEU A 298 28.37 43.70 -22.41
C LEU A 298 27.07 43.87 -21.60
N LYS A 299 26.73 45.10 -21.22
CA LYS A 299 25.45 45.43 -20.58
C LYS A 299 24.29 45.10 -21.51
N ASP A 300 24.39 45.53 -22.77
CA ASP A 300 23.37 45.28 -23.78
C ASP A 300 23.19 43.77 -24.04
N ASP A 301 24.29 43.00 -24.10
CA ASP A 301 24.26 41.54 -24.23
C ASP A 301 23.58 40.89 -23.02
N LEU A 302 23.89 41.36 -21.80
CA LEU A 302 23.25 40.90 -20.57
C LEU A 302 21.75 41.24 -20.54
N ASP A 303 21.38 42.48 -20.88
CA ASP A 303 20.01 42.95 -20.95
C ASP A 303 19.22 42.23 -22.05
N ASN A 304 19.86 41.90 -23.17
CA ASN A 304 19.30 41.08 -24.23
C ASN A 304 19.04 39.65 -23.75
N LEU A 305 19.99 39.05 -23.02
CA LEU A 305 19.82 37.73 -22.41
C LEU A 305 18.67 37.74 -21.40
N ILE A 306 18.46 38.84 -20.68
CA ILE A 306 17.31 39.03 -19.79
C ILE A 306 16.01 39.25 -20.59
N SER A 307 16.04 39.97 -21.72
CA SER A 307 14.84 40.44 -22.43
C SER A 307 14.41 39.62 -23.66
N HIS A 308 15.15 38.58 -24.05
CA HIS A 308 14.88 37.73 -25.24
C HIS A 308 13.63 36.83 -25.12
N SER A 309 12.47 37.39 -24.79
CA SER A 309 11.16 36.71 -24.81
C SER A 309 10.04 37.50 -25.50
N ILE A 310 10.29 38.70 -26.03
CA ILE A 310 9.23 39.52 -26.67
C ILE A 310 9.09 39.24 -28.17
N GLN A 311 10.13 38.86 -28.91
CA GLN A 311 10.04 38.77 -30.38
C GLN A 311 9.49 37.45 -30.95
N THR A 312 9.55 36.33 -30.22
CA THR A 312 9.05 35.03 -30.73
C THR A 312 7.55 34.82 -30.51
N LYS A 313 6.90 35.58 -29.62
CA LYS A 313 5.43 35.51 -29.41
C LYS A 313 4.63 36.33 -30.43
N LEU A 314 5.21 37.38 -31.02
CA LEU A 314 4.54 38.21 -32.02
C LEU A 314 4.63 37.66 -33.45
N LYS A 315 5.58 36.74 -33.74
CA LYS A 315 5.72 36.11 -35.07
C LYS A 315 4.84 34.88 -35.31
N ASN A 316 4.23 34.30 -34.27
CA ASN A 316 3.38 33.11 -34.39
C ASN A 316 1.87 33.42 -34.29
N ASN A 317 1.48 34.69 -34.26
CA ASN A 317 0.09 35.15 -34.21
C ASN A 317 -0.33 35.95 -35.47
N ASN A 318 0.45 35.86 -36.56
CA ASN A 318 0.05 36.35 -37.89
C ASN A 318 -0.06 35.19 -38.87
#